data_AF-A0A960SY49-F1
#
_entry.id   AF-A0A960SY49-F1
#
_cell.length_a   1.000
_cell.length_b   1.000
_cell.length_c   1.000
_cell.angle_alpha   90.00
_cell.angle_beta   90.00
_cell.angle_gamma   90.00
#
_symmetry.space_group_name_H-M   'P 1'
#
loop_
_entity.id
_entity.type
_entity.pdbx_description
1 polymer ?
#
loop_
_entity_poly.entity_id
_entity_poly.type
_entity_poly.pdbx_seq_one_letter_code
_entity_poly.pdbx_strand_id
1 'polypeptide(L)' 'GFSSDSSAEGSGGKKSGVSREVDVHIRAIANRLREHLATHVAIQHSTKKGRIEIEYYGDDDLQRLLERIGLGPSD' A
#
# COMPACT_ATOMS: atom_id res chain seq x y z
N GLY A 1 -38.68 29.81 7.76
CA GLY A 1 -37.47 29.33 7.06
C GLY A 1 -36.33 30.23 7.44
N PHE A 2 -35.36 29.71 8.19
CA PHE A 2 -34.13 30.42 8.52
C PHE A 2 -32.97 29.48 8.21
N SER A 3 -32.13 29.93 7.29
CA SER A 3 -30.81 29.39 6.96
C SER A 3 -29.83 29.65 8.09
N SER A 4 -28.91 28.72 8.34
CA SER A 4 -27.56 28.82 8.96
C SER A 4 -27.18 27.38 9.34
N ASP A 5 -26.13 26.76 8.82
CA ASP A 5 -24.72 26.95 9.19
C ASP A 5 -23.87 26.14 8.17
N SER A 6 -22.86 26.69 7.48
CA SER A 6 -21.42 26.66 7.85
C SER A 6 -20.96 25.30 8.38
N SER A 7 -19.74 24.80 8.21
CA SER A 7 -18.55 25.12 7.45
C SER A 7 -17.61 23.93 7.64
N ALA A 8 -16.70 23.73 6.69
CA ALA A 8 -15.36 23.19 6.89
C ALA A 8 -15.19 21.73 7.36
N GLU A 9 -14.86 20.86 6.40
CA GLU A 9 -13.83 19.82 6.55
C GLU A 9 -13.14 19.69 5.20
N GLY A 10 -11.83 19.63 5.03
CA GLY A 10 -10.71 19.59 5.94
C GLY A 10 -9.48 19.60 5.04
N SER A 11 -8.55 20.50 5.34
CA SER A 11 -7.30 20.71 4.61
C SER A 11 -6.43 19.45 4.64
N GLY A 12 -6.02 18.94 3.46
CA GLY A 12 -5.26 17.70 3.33
C GLY A 12 -4.13 17.80 2.32
N GLY A 13 -3.04 18.47 2.68
CA GLY A 13 -1.68 18.10 2.23
C GLY A 13 -1.26 18.53 0.83
N LYS A 14 -0.86 19.81 0.70
CA LYS A 14 -0.03 20.29 -0.42
C LYS A 14 1.41 19.72 -0.29
N LYS A 15 1.66 18.56 -0.88
CA LYS A 15 3.01 18.02 -1.20
C LYS A 15 3.05 17.71 -2.71
N SER A 16 3.31 18.72 -3.54
CA SER A 16 4.62 18.99 -4.16
C SER A 16 5.04 17.92 -5.21
N GLY A 17 4.51 18.05 -6.44
CA GLY A 17 5.01 17.50 -7.72
C GLY A 17 5.84 16.21 -7.75
N VAL A 18 7.05 16.24 -7.20
CA VAL A 18 8.02 15.12 -7.15
C VAL A 18 7.51 13.93 -6.35
N SER A 19 6.74 14.16 -5.28
CA SER A 19 6.10 13.06 -4.54
C SER A 19 5.12 12.29 -5.42
N ARG A 20 4.42 12.95 -6.36
CA ARG A 20 3.42 12.27 -7.20
C ARG A 20 4.04 11.26 -8.17
N GLU A 21 5.20 11.53 -8.76
CA GLU A 21 5.85 10.56 -9.66
C GLU A 21 6.38 9.36 -8.89
N VAL A 22 7.00 9.59 -7.73
CA VAL A 22 7.41 8.52 -6.81
C VAL A 22 6.18 7.73 -6.36
N ASP A 23 5.09 8.40 -6.00
CA ASP A 23 3.83 7.76 -5.60
C ASP A 23 3.24 6.90 -6.73
N VAL A 24 3.32 7.34 -7.99
CA VAL A 24 2.87 6.56 -9.16
C VAL A 24 3.70 5.29 -9.33
N HIS A 25 5.03 5.41 -9.21
CA HIS A 25 5.91 4.24 -9.33
C HIS A 25 5.70 3.26 -8.17
N ILE A 26 5.62 3.76 -6.94
CA ILE A 26 5.34 2.95 -5.74
C ILE A 26 3.97 2.28 -5.85
N ARG A 27 2.94 2.99 -6.33
CA ARG A 27 1.62 2.41 -6.56
C ARG A 27 1.64 1.32 -7.63
N ALA A 28 2.40 1.50 -8.70
CA ALA A 28 2.56 0.48 -9.73
C ALA A 28 3.24 -0.78 -9.17
N ILE A 29 4.26 -0.63 -8.33
CA ILE A 29 4.91 -1.74 -7.64
C ILE A 29 3.93 -2.43 -6.68
N ALA A 30 3.20 -1.66 -5.86
CA ALA A 30 2.21 -2.21 -4.93
C ALA A 30 1.13 -3.01 -5.67
N ASN A 31 0.62 -2.49 -6.79
CA ASN A 31 -0.35 -3.20 -7.62
C ASN A 31 0.21 -4.51 -8.17
N ARG A 32 1.45 -4.51 -8.68
CA ARG A 32 2.11 -5.74 -9.17
C ARG A 32 2.30 -6.77 -8.06
N LEU A 33 2.70 -6.34 -6.86
CA LEU A 33 2.83 -7.23 -5.72
C LEU A 33 1.47 -7.81 -5.31
N ARG A 34 0.42 -6.98 -5.25
CA ARG A 34 -0.95 -7.43 -4.96
C ARG A 34 -1.44 -8.45 -6.00
N GLU A 35 -1.22 -8.19 -7.28
CA GLU A 35 -1.61 -9.10 -8.37
C GLU A 35 -0.85 -10.43 -8.32
N HIS A 36 0.45 -10.38 -7.99
CA HIS A 36 1.29 -11.57 -7.95
C HIS A 36 1.06 -12.43 -6.70
N LEU A 37 0.89 -11.79 -5.55
CA LEU A 37 0.75 -12.45 -4.26
C LEU A 37 -0.71 -12.75 -3.90
N ALA A 38 -1.67 -12.21 -4.67
CA ALA A 38 -3.11 -12.35 -4.45
C ALA A 38 -3.59 -11.92 -3.05
N THR A 39 -2.83 -11.03 -2.39
CA THR A 39 -3.12 -10.52 -1.05
C THR A 39 -2.97 -9.01 -0.96
N HIS A 40 -3.44 -8.39 0.13
CA HIS A 40 -3.29 -6.96 0.38
C HIS A 40 -1.83 -6.60 0.63
N VAL A 41 -1.33 -5.63 -0.16
CA VAL A 41 0.04 -5.11 -0.06
C VAL A 41 -0.01 -3.59 0.08
N ALA A 42 0.58 -3.08 1.16
CA ALA A 42 0.77 -1.65 1.39
C ALA A 42 2.25 -1.30 1.33
N ILE A 43 2.60 -0.25 0.60
CA ILE A 43 3.97 0.28 0.54
C ILE A 43 3.98 1.69 1.11
N GLN A 44 4.74 1.87 2.18
CA GLN A 44 5.03 3.18 2.76
C GLN A 44 6.46 3.55 2.38
N HIS A 45 6.60 4.51 1.46
CA HIS A 45 7.89 4.99 1.01
C HIS A 45 8.21 6.34 1.66
N SER A 46 9.38 6.45 2.28
CA SER A 46 9.93 7.70 2.78
C SER A 46 11.38 7.86 2.32
N THR A 47 11.90 9.08 2.35
CA THR A 47 13.25 9.39 1.86
C THR A 47 14.40 8.62 2.53
N LYS A 48 14.18 8.07 3.73
CA LYS A 48 15.20 7.34 4.50
C LYS A 48 14.87 5.87 4.74
N LYS A 49 13.60 5.48 4.62
CA LYS A 49 13.14 4.10 4.87
C LYS A 49 11.93 3.77 3.99
N GLY A 50 11.90 2.54 3.48
CA GLY A 50 10.72 1.94 2.89
C GLY A 50 10.14 0.90 3.83
N ARG A 51 8.83 0.74 3.83
CA ARG A 51 8.16 -0.39 4.46
C ARG A 51 7.20 -1.00 3.46
N ILE A 52 7.23 -2.32 3.37
CA ILE A 52 6.25 -3.12 2.63
C ILE A 52 5.54 -3.96 3.68
N GLU A 53 4.22 -3.83 3.74
CA GLU A 53 3.34 -4.61 4.62
C GLU A 53 2.51 -5.52 3.72
N ILE A 54 2.52 -6.82 4.02
CA ILE A 54 1.76 -7.84 3.31
C ILE A 54 0.87 -8.50 4.34
N GLU A 55 -0.44 -8.41 4.16
CA GLU A 55 -1.39 -9.10 5.03
C GLU A 55 -1.58 -10.54 4.58
N TYR A 56 -1.96 -11.42 5.50
CA TYR A 56 -2.30 -12.81 5.18
C TYR A 56 -3.41 -13.29 6.12
N TYR A 57 -4.24 -14.22 5.65
CA TYR A 57 -5.41 -14.72 6.39
C TYR A 57 -5.22 -16.19 6.79
N GLY A 58 -4.32 -16.41 7.76
CA GLY A 58 -4.04 -17.72 8.34
C GLY A 58 -2.81 -18.43 7.76
N ASP A 59 -2.51 -19.60 8.31
CA ASP A 59 -1.25 -20.30 8.05
C ASP A 59 -1.14 -20.82 6.61
N ASP A 60 -2.25 -21.28 6.02
CA ASP A 60 -2.29 -21.74 4.62
C ASP A 60 -1.95 -20.61 3.64
N ASP A 61 -2.45 -19.40 3.91
CA ASP A 61 -2.20 -18.22 3.09
C ASP A 61 -0.75 -17.73 3.25
N LEU A 62 -0.25 -17.73 4.49
CA LEU A 62 1.16 -17.45 4.77
C LEU A 62 2.07 -18.42 4.02
N GLN A 63 1.78 -19.72 4.03
CA GLN A 63 2.61 -20.71 3.35
C GLN A 63 2.59 -20.50 1.83
N ARG A 64 1.42 -20.26 1.24
CA ARG A 64 1.30 -19.90 -0.19
C ARG A 64 2.09 -18.63 -0.52
N LEU A 65 2.03 -17.62 0.34
CA LEU A 65 2.80 -16.39 0.17
C LEU A 65 4.31 -16.67 0.16
N LEU A 66 4.80 -17.45 1.13
CA LEU A 66 6.21 -17.84 1.22
C LEU A 66 6.67 -18.59 -0.03
N GLU A 67 5.86 -19.53 -0.55
CA GLU A 67 6.14 -20.24 -1.80
C GLU A 67 6.23 -19.27 -3.00
N ARG A 68 5.30 -18.30 -3.10
CA ARG A 68 5.28 -17.29 -4.19
C ARG A 68 6.51 -16.38 -4.18
N ILE A 69 7.06 -16.08 -3.01
CA ILE A 69 8.29 -15.28 -2.87
C ILE A 69 9.57 -16.11 -2.90
N GLY A 70 9.47 -17.42 -3.15
CA GLY A 70 10.62 -18.34 -3.25
C GLY A 70 11.25 -18.73 -1.92
N LEU A 71 10.52 -18.55 -0.81
CA LEU A 71 10.90 -18.99 0.54
C LEU A 71 10.10 -20.22 1.01
N GLY A 72 9.34 -20.83 0.10
CA GLY A 72 8.75 -22.14 0.34
C GLY A 72 9.86 -23.17 0.59
N PRO A 73 9.53 -24.31 1.21
CA PRO A 73 10.49 -25.39 1.41
C PRO A 73 11.11 -25.71 0.04
N SER A 74 12.39 -25.36 -0.10
CA SER A 74 13.23 -25.94 -1.15
C SER A 74 13.38 -27.40 -0.74
N ASP A 75 13.01 -28.33 -1.60
CA ASP A 75 13.27 -29.77 -1.42
C ASP A 75 14.66 -30.03 -0.80
#